data_AF-A0A847AD49-F1
#
_entry.id   AF-A0A847AD49-F1
#
_cell.length_a   1.000
_cell.length_b   1.000
_cell.length_c   1.000
_cell.angle_alpha   90.00
_cell.angle_beta   90.00
_cell.angle_gamma   90.00
#
_symmetry.space_group_name_H-M   'P 1'
#
loop_
_entity.id
_entity.type
_entity.pdbx_description
1 polymer ?
#
loop_
_entity_poly.entity_id
_entity_poly.type
_entity_poly.pdbx_seq_one_letter_code
_entity_poly.pdbx_strand_id
1 'polypeptide(L)'
;FVVPYMFIYNPHLLFQGNILQIGLSFATALMGIIGLSAGVQGYYIAPLSIVERAALLAVPFLLIVPNWTTDAAGLAILVGVYILQKMKAKKSNTLNA
;
A
#
# COMPACT_ATOMS: atom_id res chain seq x y z
N PHE A 1 -0.62 9.84 9.85
CA PHE A 1 0.50 10.78 10.04
C PHE A 1 1.84 10.22 9.52
N VAL A 2 1.86 9.25 8.59
CA VAL A 2 3.12 8.66 8.07
C VAL A 2 3.78 9.54 7.00
N VAL A 3 2.97 10.28 6.24
CA VAL A 3 3.42 11.09 5.10
C VAL A 3 4.55 12.07 5.44
N PRO A 4 4.50 12.87 6.52
CA PRO A 4 5.61 13.77 6.87
C PRO A 4 6.96 13.06 7.04
N TYR A 5 6.97 11.85 7.61
CA TYR A 5 8.21 11.08 7.77
C TYR A 5 8.76 10.61 6.43
N MET A 6 7.91 10.20 5.48
CA MET A 6 8.36 9.82 4.13
C MET A 6 9.10 10.97 3.42
N PHE A 7 8.62 12.22 3.57
CA PHE A 7 9.31 13.39 3.02
C PHE A 7 10.68 13.66 3.67
N ILE A 8 10.84 13.36 4.96
CA ILE A 8 12.12 13.51 5.67
C ILE A 8 13.14 12.48 5.19
N TYR A 9 12.72 11.21 5.04
CA TYR A 9 13.62 10.13 4.62
C TYR A 9 13.86 10.06 3.11
N ASN A 10 13.02 10.71 2.31
CA ASN A 10 13.11 10.67 0.86
C ASN A 10 13.08 12.07 0.23
N PRO A 11 14.24 12.70 -0.01
CA PRO A 11 14.32 14.03 -0.63
C PRO A 11 13.77 14.05 -2.08
N HIS A 12 13.66 12.90 -2.75
CA HIS A 12 13.06 12.83 -4.08
C HIS A 12 11.57 13.18 -4.09
N LEU A 13 10.87 13.01 -2.96
CA LEU A 13 9.49 13.49 -2.81
C LEU A 13 9.38 15.02 -2.80
N LEU A 14 10.48 15.72 -2.53
CA LEU A 14 10.60 17.18 -2.65
C LEU A 14 11.09 17.62 -4.03
N PHE A 15 10.97 16.74 -5.03
CA PHE A 15 11.43 16.96 -6.41
C PHE A 15 12.94 17.20 -6.55
N GLN A 16 13.73 16.70 -5.59
CA GLN A 16 15.19 16.77 -5.65
C GLN A 16 15.75 15.46 -6.23
N GLY A 17 16.26 15.49 -7.45
CA GLY A 17 16.91 14.33 -8.09
C GLY A 17 16.48 14.12 -9.54
N ASN A 18 16.79 12.94 -10.08
CA ASN A 18 16.38 12.58 -11.44
C ASN A 18 14.87 12.28 -11.49
N ILE A 19 14.21 12.60 -12.61
CA ILE A 19 12.77 12.36 -12.83
C ILE A 19 12.33 10.91 -12.55
N LEU A 20 13.19 9.93 -12.84
CA LEU A 20 12.91 8.53 -12.56
C LEU A 20 12.88 8.25 -11.05
N GLN A 21 13.82 8.81 -10.29
CA GLN A 21 13.88 8.64 -8.83
C GLN A 21 12.69 9.31 -8.15
N ILE A 22 12.30 10.48 -8.64
CA ILE A 22 11.10 11.21 -8.21
C ILE A 22 9.86 10.35 -8.46
N GLY A 23 9.71 9.83 -9.68
CA GLY A 23 8.57 8.98 -10.06
C GLY A 23 8.46 7.71 -9.22
N LEU A 24 9.58 7.02 -8.99
CA LEU A 24 9.62 5.81 -8.15
C LEU A 24 9.28 6.13 -6.69
N SER A 25 9.88 7.18 -6.14
CA SER A 25 9.63 7.61 -4.77
C SER A 25 8.16 7.99 -4.54
N PHE A 26 7.56 8.68 -5.52
CA PHE A 26 6.15 9.02 -5.50
C PHE A 26 5.26 7.77 -5.54
N ALA A 27 5.59 6.80 -6.39
CA ALA A 27 4.88 5.52 -6.44
C ALA A 27 4.96 4.76 -5.11
N THR A 28 6.13 4.71 -4.47
CA THR A 28 6.33 4.10 -3.15
C THR A 28 5.48 4.79 -2.07
N ALA A 29 5.46 6.13 -2.05
CA ALA A 29 4.62 6.87 -1.12
C ALA A 29 3.11 6.60 -1.34
N LEU A 30 2.66 6.55 -2.60
CA LEU A 30 1.28 6.22 -2.94
C LEU A 30 0.89 4.81 -2.46
N MET A 31 1.77 3.82 -2.63
CA MET A 31 1.54 2.47 -2.10
C MET A 31 1.32 2.48 -0.59
N GLY A 32 2.16 3.22 0.15
CA GLY A 32 2.01 3.37 1.61
C GLY A 32 0.68 4.00 2.01
N ILE A 33 0.25 5.04 1.29
CA ILE A 33 -1.03 5.73 1.53
C ILE A 33 -2.22 4.82 1.22
N ILE A 34 -2.18 4.05 0.12
CA ILE A 34 -3.23 3.09 -0.25
C ILE A 34 -3.36 2.03 0.84
N GLY A 35 -2.25 1.42 1.28
CA GLY A 35 -2.26 0.41 2.34
C GLY A 35 -2.81 0.96 3.65
N LEU A 36 -2.36 2.14 4.07
CA LEU A 36 -2.86 2.80 5.28
C LEU A 36 -4.35 3.11 5.19
N SER A 37 -4.80 3.71 4.09
CA SER A 37 -6.20 4.10 3.89
C SER A 37 -7.12 2.87 3.93
N ALA A 38 -6.79 1.84 3.14
CA ALA A 38 -7.54 0.59 3.09
C ALA A 38 -7.56 -0.13 4.44
N GLY A 39 -6.40 -0.21 5.12
CA GLY A 39 -6.29 -0.81 6.44
C GLY A 39 -7.06 -0.05 7.53
N VAL A 40 -7.06 1.28 7.52
CA VAL A 40 -7.81 2.08 8.49
C VAL A 40 -9.31 1.95 8.26
N GLN A 41 -9.78 2.12 7.02
CA GLN A 41 -11.20 2.05 6.69
C GLN A 41 -11.77 0.62 6.79
N GLY A 42 -10.91 -0.41 6.79
CA GLY A 42 -11.32 -1.81 6.88
C GLY A 42 -11.95 -2.35 5.59
N TYR A 43 -11.64 -1.70 4.46
CA TYR A 43 -12.21 -2.03 3.16
C TYR A 43 -11.14 -1.83 2.07
N TYR A 44 -11.16 -2.68 1.05
CA TYR A 44 -10.32 -2.46 -0.14
C TYR A 44 -11.13 -2.61 -1.43
N ILE A 45 -11.44 -3.84 -1.84
CA ILE A 45 -12.44 -4.14 -2.88
C ILE A 45 -13.73 -4.68 -2.23
N ALA A 46 -13.57 -5.44 -1.16
CA ALA A 46 -14.59 -5.99 -0.29
C ALA A 46 -14.24 -5.65 1.18
N PRO A 47 -15.07 -5.98 2.17
CA PRO A 47 -14.70 -5.87 3.58
C PRO A 47 -13.44 -6.67 3.89
N LEU A 48 -12.50 -6.08 4.63
CA LEU A 48 -11.24 -6.73 5.00
C LEU A 48 -11.44 -7.59 6.25
N SER A 49 -10.80 -8.75 6.27
CA SER A 49 -10.58 -9.52 7.50
C SER A 49 -9.52 -8.83 8.38
N ILE A 50 -9.47 -9.20 9.66
CA ILE A 50 -8.49 -8.69 10.62
C ILE A 50 -7.04 -8.92 10.12
N VAL A 51 -6.77 -10.06 9.50
CA VAL A 51 -5.43 -10.40 8.98
C VAL A 51 -5.05 -9.51 7.80
N GLU A 52 -5.95 -9.34 6.83
CA GLU A 52 -5.71 -8.46 5.66
C GLU A 52 -5.57 -7.00 6.11
N ARG A 53 -6.36 -6.59 7.10
CA ARG A 53 -6.28 -5.26 7.69
C ARG A 53 -4.92 -5.02 8.33
N ALA A 54 -4.46 -5.95 9.16
CA ALA A 54 -3.14 -5.84 9.81
C ALA A 54 -2.00 -5.83 8.77
N ALA A 55 -2.08 -6.68 7.74
CA ALA A 55 -1.12 -6.71 6.65
C ALA A 55 -1.04 -5.36 5.90
N LEU A 56 -2.19 -4.78 5.53
CA LEU A 56 -2.25 -3.48 4.86
C LEU A 56 -1.78 -2.32 5.75
N LEU A 57 -2.07 -2.38 7.06
CA LEU A 57 -1.58 -1.39 8.02
C LEU A 57 -0.05 -1.46 8.21
N ALA A 58 0.59 -2.60 7.96
CA ALA A 58 2.05 -2.73 8.02
C ALA A 58 2.76 -2.07 6.82
N VAL A 59 2.11 -2.02 5.65
CA VAL A 59 2.66 -1.45 4.41
C VAL A 59 3.24 -0.04 4.59
N PRO A 60 2.51 0.97 5.12
CA PRO A 60 3.06 2.31 5.27
C PRO A 60 4.35 2.34 6.09
N PHE A 61 4.51 1.47 7.10
CA PHE A 61 5.72 1.41 7.92
C PHE A 61 6.91 0.78 7.20
N LEU A 62 6.66 -0.24 6.37
CA LEU A 62 7.69 -0.83 5.51
C LEU A 62 8.21 0.20 4.50
N LEU A 63 7.35 1.09 4.02
CA LEU A 63 7.66 2.02 2.93
C LEU A 63 8.10 3.43 3.42
N ILE A 64 8.31 3.64 4.73
CA ILE A 64 8.77 4.94 5.26
C ILE A 64 10.16 5.29 4.70
N VAL A 65 11.06 4.30 4.67
CA VAL A 65 12.44 4.48 4.25
C VAL A 65 12.60 3.90 2.85
N PRO A 66 13.13 4.67 1.88
CA PRO A 66 13.30 4.19 0.52
C PRO A 66 14.28 3.00 0.47
N ASN A 67 13.79 1.81 0.13
CA ASN A 67 14.62 0.63 -0.04
C ASN A 67 13.92 -0.39 -0.95
N TRP A 68 14.63 -0.86 -1.98
CA TRP A 68 14.10 -1.82 -2.94
C TRP A 68 13.51 -3.09 -2.32
N THR A 69 14.08 -3.58 -1.21
CA THR A 69 13.60 -4.80 -0.57
C THR A 69 12.28 -4.59 0.16
N THR A 70 12.15 -3.48 0.91
CA THR A 70 10.91 -3.14 1.62
C THR A 70 9.83 -2.67 0.65
N ASP A 71 10.21 -1.99 -0.43
CA ASP A 71 9.32 -1.56 -1.51
C ASP A 71 8.69 -2.78 -2.20
N ALA A 72 9.50 -3.77 -2.57
CA ALA A 72 9.01 -5.02 -3.13
C ALA A 72 8.10 -5.79 -2.16
N ALA A 73 8.45 -5.83 -0.86
CA ALA A 73 7.63 -6.46 0.15
C ALA A 73 6.27 -5.75 0.34
N GLY A 74 6.26 -4.42 0.39
CA GLY A 74 5.03 -3.63 0.50
C GLY A 74 4.12 -3.80 -0.72
N LEU A 75 4.70 -3.79 -1.92
CA LEU A 75 3.97 -4.08 -3.16
C LEU A 75 3.39 -5.49 -3.16
N ALA A 76 4.17 -6.50 -2.75
CA ALA A 76 3.71 -7.88 -2.67
C ALA A 76 2.51 -8.03 -1.71
N ILE A 77 2.52 -7.34 -0.57
CA ILE A 77 1.40 -7.32 0.37
C ILE A 77 0.16 -6.68 -0.28
N LEU A 78 0.30 -5.51 -0.89
CA LEU A 78 -0.81 -4.82 -1.56
C LEU A 78 -1.45 -5.68 -2.65
N VAL A 79 -0.63 -6.24 -3.55
CA VAL A 79 -1.08 -7.08 -4.66
C VAL A 79 -1.67 -8.38 -4.15
N GLY A 80 -1.06 -9.02 -3.16
CA GLY A 80 -1.56 -10.24 -2.54
C GLY A 80 -2.95 -10.05 -1.94
N VAL A 81 -3.13 -9.00 -1.14
CA VAL A 81 -4.45 -8.67 -0.54
C VAL A 81 -5.45 -8.27 -1.63
N TYR A 82 -5.04 -7.52 -2.65
CA TYR A 82 -5.91 -7.18 -3.79
C TYR A 82 -6.46 -8.43 -4.48
N ILE A 83 -5.60 -9.43 -4.78
CA ILE A 83 -6.00 -10.68 -5.43
C ILE A 83 -7.00 -11.45 -4.54
N LEU A 84 -6.70 -11.60 -3.25
CA LEU A 84 -7.59 -12.27 -2.29
C LEU A 84 -8.96 -11.60 -2.20
N GLN A 85 -8.98 -10.26 -2.14
CA GLN A 85 -10.22 -9.49 -2.08
C GLN A 85 -11.04 -9.59 -3.37
N LYS A 86 -10.38 -9.63 -4.54
CA LYS A 86 -11.07 -9.83 -5.82
C LYS A 86 -11.73 -11.21 -5.90
N MET A 87 -11.08 -12.24 -5.38
CA MET A 87 -11.64 -13.60 -5.30
C MET A 87 -12.84 -13.67 -4.35
N LYS A 88 -12.75 -13.02 -3.19
CA LYS A 88 -13.86 -12.92 -2.21
C LYS A 88 -15.07 -12.17 -2.79
N ALA A 89 -14.85 -11.03 -3.43
CA ALA A 89 -15.91 -10.22 -4.05
C ALA A 89 -16.68 -11.03 -5.13
N LYS A 90 -15.96 -11.80 -5.96
CA LYS A 90 -16.59 -12.66 -6.97
C LYS A 90 -17.46 -13.75 -6.35
N LYS A 91 -16.98 -14.40 -5.28
CA LYS A 91 -17.71 -15.47 -4.58
C LYS A 91 -19.00 -14.96 -3.92
N SER A 92 -18.98 -13.75 -3.35
CA SER A 92 -20.18 -13.12 -2.81
C SER A 92 -21.24 -12.86 -3.88
N ASN A 93 -20.85 -12.48 -5.09
CA ASN A 93 -21.79 -12.18 -6.17
C ASN A 93 -22.45 -13.43 -6.75
N THR A 94 -21.74 -14.56 -6.77
CA THR A 94 -22.27 -15.85 -7.25
C THR A 94 -23.19 -16.56 -6.25
N LEU A 95 -23.13 -16.23 -4.97
CA LEU A 95 -24.03 -16.81 -3.95
C LEU A 95 -25.40 -16.12 -3.91
N ASN A 96 -25.51 -14.92 -4.47
CA ASN A 96 -26.72 -14.11 -4.49
C ASN A 96 -27.44 -14.12 -5.85
N ALA A 97 -26.96 -14.92 -6.81
CA ALA A 97 -27.52 -15.09 -8.16
C ALA A 97 -28.12 -16.48 -8.30
#